data_AF-A0A812L958-F1
#
_entry.id   AF-A0A812L958-F1
#
_cell.length_a   1.000
_cell.length_b   1.000
_cell.length_c   1.000
_cell.angle_alpha   90.00
_cell.angle_beta   90.00
_cell.angle_gamma   90.00
#
_symmetry.space_group_name_H-M   'P 1'
#
loop_
_entity.id
_entity.type
_entity.pdbx_description
1 polymer ?
#
loop_
_entity_poly.entity_id
_entity_poly.type
_entity_poly.pdbx_seq_one_letter_code
_entity_poly.pdbx_strand_id
1 'polypeptide(L)'
;MRSKVLLEEGAVDRILICDDLDVHQGDGTAEILRQEARAFTLSVHCKDNFPFGFKGMAHLGKDRSDLDVGLEKGTGDEAFLSSVSECLLGTLDDFRPDLVLYDAGVDVHEDDDLGNLCISWEGLRKREDLVIQACVSKRIPIACVIGGGYDRDARHLAHRHAAVHRAAHDAWRTYRL
;
A
#
# COMPACT_ATOMS: atom_id res chain seq x y z
N MET A 1 13.18 -7.25 8.94
CA MET A 1 12.21 -7.17 7.83
C MET A 1 12.71 -8.04 6.67
N ARG A 2 11.85 -8.83 6.01
CA ARG A 2 12.27 -9.79 4.97
C ARG A 2 12.84 -9.12 3.70
N SER A 3 12.45 -7.89 3.42
CA SER A 3 13.02 -7.06 2.34
C SER A 3 14.54 -6.88 2.45
N LYS A 4 15.08 -6.55 3.64
CA LYS A 4 16.52 -6.45 3.87
C LYS A 4 17.24 -7.77 3.61
N VAL A 5 16.65 -8.90 4.04
CA VAL A 5 17.23 -10.23 3.80
C VAL A 5 17.36 -10.50 2.30
N LEU A 6 16.32 -10.22 1.51
CA LEU A 6 16.35 -10.41 0.05
C LEU A 6 17.43 -9.53 -0.62
N LEU A 7 17.59 -8.29 -0.15
CA LEU A 7 18.61 -7.36 -0.64
C LEU A 7 20.04 -7.76 -0.19
N GLU A 8 20.20 -8.28 1.02
CA GLU A 8 21.49 -8.74 1.57
C GLU A 8 21.94 -10.05 0.94
N GLU A 9 21.01 -10.96 0.62
CA GLU A 9 21.26 -12.21 -0.10
C GLU A 9 21.47 -12.01 -1.61
N GLY A 10 21.22 -10.81 -2.13
CA GLY A 10 21.32 -10.50 -3.56
C GLY A 10 20.24 -11.20 -4.41
N ALA A 11 19.12 -11.58 -3.80
CA ALA A 11 17.99 -12.18 -4.50
C ALA A 11 17.23 -11.14 -5.36
N VAL A 12 17.29 -9.87 -4.97
CA VAL A 12 16.76 -8.71 -5.70
C VAL A 12 17.73 -7.52 -5.56
N ASP A 13 17.83 -6.67 -6.58
CA ASP A 13 18.71 -5.49 -6.53
C ASP A 13 17.95 -4.23 -6.06
N ARG A 14 16.67 -4.11 -6.39
CA ARG A 14 15.77 -3.03 -5.96
C ARG A 14 14.41 -3.55 -5.54
N ILE A 15 13.90 -3.07 -4.42
CA ILE A 15 12.59 -3.46 -3.88
C ILE A 15 11.71 -2.23 -3.66
N LEU A 16 10.51 -2.26 -4.22
CA LEU A 16 9.47 -1.27 -3.91
C LEU A 16 8.56 -1.87 -2.85
N ILE A 17 8.32 -1.11 -1.78
CA ILE A 17 7.29 -1.40 -0.81
C ILE A 17 6.18 -0.40 -1.07
N CYS A 18 5.04 -0.90 -1.54
CA CYS A 18 3.80 -0.15 -1.59
C CYS A 18 3.10 -0.41 -0.26
N ASP A 19 3.37 0.47 0.70
CA ASP A 19 2.79 0.45 2.04
C ASP A 19 1.58 1.39 2.08
N ASP A 20 0.67 1.17 3.02
CA ASP A 20 -0.52 1.96 3.33
C ASP A 20 -1.33 2.49 2.14
N LEU A 21 -2.33 1.66 1.86
CA LEU A 21 -3.68 2.15 1.68
C LEU A 21 -4.42 1.84 2.98
N ASP A 22 -3.84 2.29 4.12
CA ASP A 22 -4.15 1.92 5.50
C ASP A 22 -4.30 3.16 6.42
N VAL A 23 -4.86 3.01 7.63
CA VAL A 23 -5.00 4.09 8.63
C VAL A 23 -3.70 4.40 9.36
N HIS A 24 -2.72 3.52 9.30
CA HIS A 24 -1.42 3.76 9.89
C HIS A 24 -0.48 4.16 8.78
N GLN A 25 0.27 5.24 8.96
CA GLN A 25 1.50 5.41 8.19
C GLN A 25 2.42 4.24 8.54
N GLY A 26 3.00 3.57 7.55
CA GLY A 26 3.98 2.47 7.63
C GLY A 26 5.34 2.97 8.11
N ASP A 27 5.31 3.74 9.21
CA ASP A 27 6.43 4.40 9.85
C ASP A 27 7.55 3.41 10.20
N GLY A 28 7.17 2.20 10.63
CA GLY A 28 8.11 1.12 10.89
C GLY A 28 8.85 0.62 9.65
N THR A 29 8.15 0.45 8.53
CA THR A 29 8.77 0.02 7.26
C THR A 29 9.70 1.10 6.72
N ALA A 30 9.22 2.35 6.69
CA ALA A 30 9.99 3.49 6.22
C ALA A 30 11.26 3.69 7.07
N GLU A 31 11.15 3.65 8.41
CA GLU A 31 12.31 3.86 9.27
C GLU A 31 13.35 2.72 9.16
N ILE A 32 12.91 1.46 9.05
CA ILE A 32 13.83 0.33 8.86
C ILE A 32 14.62 0.48 7.55
N LEU A 33 14.01 1.02 6.50
CA LEU A 33 14.57 1.09 5.15
C LEU A 33 15.15 2.45 4.78
N ARG A 34 15.03 3.47 5.63
CA ARG A 34 15.42 4.87 5.36
C ARG A 34 16.84 5.08 4.84
N GLN A 35 17.78 4.19 5.17
CA GLN A 35 19.18 4.26 4.73
C GLN A 35 19.54 3.25 3.64
N GLU A 36 18.57 2.49 3.13
CA GLU A 36 18.76 1.50 2.08
C GLU A 36 18.30 2.07 0.74
N ALA A 37 19.24 2.60 -0.04
CA ALA A 37 18.96 3.22 -1.35
C ALA A 37 18.40 2.24 -2.40
N ARG A 38 18.47 0.93 -2.13
CA ARG A 38 17.86 -0.12 -2.95
C ARG A 38 16.41 -0.42 -2.57
N ALA A 39 15.89 0.22 -1.54
CA ALA A 39 14.49 0.15 -1.17
C ALA A 39 13.82 1.50 -1.47
N PHE A 40 12.57 1.44 -1.92
CA PHE A 40 11.71 2.61 -2.06
C PHE A 40 10.38 2.33 -1.37
N THR A 41 9.88 3.28 -0.60
CA THR A 41 8.61 3.20 0.11
C THR A 41 7.61 4.19 -0.49
N LEU A 42 6.43 3.70 -0.86
CA LEU A 42 5.32 4.50 -1.40
C LEU A 42 4.12 4.32 -0.49
N SER A 43 3.50 5.43 -0.07
CA SER A 43 2.31 5.44 0.79
C SER A 43 1.27 6.46 0.31
N VAL A 44 -0.01 6.06 0.25
CA VAL A 44 -1.17 6.90 -0.10
C VAL A 44 -2.25 6.76 0.97
N HIS A 45 -2.29 7.68 1.91
CA HIS A 45 -3.11 7.56 3.13
C HIS A 45 -3.93 8.82 3.37
N CYS A 46 -4.88 8.80 4.31
CA CYS A 46 -5.52 10.04 4.74
C CYS A 46 -4.53 10.85 5.59
N LYS A 47 -4.29 12.12 5.26
CA LYS A 47 -3.36 12.97 6.02
C LYS A 47 -3.73 13.14 7.51
N ASP A 48 -5.02 12.92 7.80
CA ASP A 48 -5.64 12.98 9.13
C ASP A 48 -5.73 11.57 9.77
N ASN A 49 -5.00 10.59 9.27
CA ASN A 49 -4.82 9.29 9.91
C ASN A 49 -3.56 9.26 10.80
N PHE A 50 -3.39 8.20 11.59
CA PHE A 50 -2.25 8.04 12.50
C PHE A 50 -0.92 8.01 11.72
N PRO A 51 0.20 8.57 12.23
CA PRO A 51 0.39 9.15 13.57
C PRO A 51 -0.05 10.61 13.69
N PHE A 52 -1.04 10.85 14.56
CA PHE A 52 -1.20 12.18 15.13
C PHE A 52 -0.17 12.37 16.23
N GLY A 53 0.67 13.39 16.06
CA GLY A 53 1.45 13.94 17.15
C GLY A 53 0.52 14.25 18.32
N PHE A 54 0.72 13.56 19.44
CA PHE A 54 0.25 14.02 20.75
C PHE A 54 0.54 15.53 20.83
N LYS A 55 -0.46 16.35 21.18
CA LYS A 55 -0.26 17.79 21.42
C LYS A 55 0.90 17.96 22.42
N GLY A 56 2.06 18.36 21.91
CA GLY A 56 3.31 18.45 22.68
C GLY A 56 4.50 17.70 22.08
N MET A 57 4.32 16.88 21.04
CA MET A 57 5.38 16.10 20.38
C MET A 57 5.55 16.46 18.91
N ALA A 58 5.49 17.75 18.56
CA ALA A 58 5.72 18.27 17.20
C ALA A 58 7.17 18.03 16.68
N HIS A 59 7.92 17.13 17.32
CA HIS A 59 9.35 16.85 17.09
C HIS A 59 9.65 15.35 16.91
N LEU A 60 8.66 14.46 17.04
CA LEU A 60 8.77 13.11 16.46
C LEU A 60 8.20 13.23 15.04
N GLY A 61 9.09 13.47 14.09
CA GLY A 61 8.73 13.75 12.71
C GLY A 61 7.90 12.62 12.12
N LYS A 62 6.95 12.94 11.25
CA LYS A 62 6.43 11.98 10.29
C LYS A 62 7.63 11.43 9.53
N ASP A 63 8.07 10.23 9.84
CA ASP A 63 9.14 9.60 9.06
C ASP A 63 8.53 9.29 7.70
N ARG A 64 8.97 10.07 6.71
CA ARG A 64 8.35 10.18 5.39
C ARG A 64 8.75 8.95 4.59
N SER A 65 7.79 8.23 4.04
CA SER A 65 8.06 7.34 2.91
C SER A 65 8.79 8.14 1.82
N ASP A 66 9.52 7.45 0.94
CA ASP A 66 10.21 8.10 -0.17
C ASP A 66 9.21 8.85 -1.07
N LEU A 67 8.01 8.29 -1.25
CA LEU A 67 6.83 8.97 -1.75
C LEU A 67 5.66 8.83 -0.79
N ASP A 68 5.18 9.97 -0.27
CA ASP A 68 4.16 10.05 0.78
C ASP A 68 3.05 11.02 0.33
N VAL A 69 1.84 10.50 0.09
CA VAL A 69 0.70 11.27 -0.42
C VAL A 69 -0.45 11.23 0.57
N GLY A 70 -0.67 12.38 1.22
CA GLY A 70 -1.79 12.60 2.13
C GLY A 70 -3.06 13.06 1.42
N LEU A 71 -4.12 12.28 1.51
CA LEU A 71 -5.46 12.59 1.01
C LEU A 71 -6.34 13.23 2.09
N GLU A 72 -7.34 13.99 1.66
CA GLU A 72 -8.32 14.61 2.56
C GLU A 72 -9.24 13.55 3.18
N LYS A 73 -9.71 13.80 4.40
CA LYS A 73 -10.74 12.99 5.03
C LYS A 73 -12.00 12.94 4.15
N GLY A 74 -12.57 11.75 4.01
CA GLY A 74 -13.75 11.50 3.19
C GLY A 74 -13.46 11.39 1.69
N THR A 75 -12.19 11.30 1.28
CA THR A 75 -11.85 11.02 -0.12
C THR A 75 -12.48 9.68 -0.54
N GLY A 76 -13.21 9.70 -1.65
CA GLY A 76 -13.86 8.53 -2.23
C GLY A 76 -13.06 7.89 -3.37
N ASP A 77 -13.65 6.85 -3.96
CA ASP A 77 -13.03 5.94 -4.92
C ASP A 77 -12.23 6.63 -6.03
N GLU A 78 -12.81 7.58 -6.77
CA GLU A 78 -12.20 8.14 -7.98
C GLU A 78 -10.89 8.88 -7.69
N ALA A 79 -10.93 9.81 -6.73
CA ALA A 79 -9.76 10.58 -6.34
C ALA A 79 -8.68 9.69 -5.73
N PHE A 80 -9.07 8.74 -4.88
CA PHE A 80 -8.15 7.77 -4.29
C PHE A 80 -7.47 6.90 -5.35
N LEU A 81 -8.24 6.26 -6.24
CA LEU A 81 -7.70 5.40 -7.29
C LEU A 81 -6.81 6.17 -8.27
N SER A 82 -7.17 7.42 -8.58
CA SER A 82 -6.34 8.30 -9.42
C SER A 82 -4.99 8.57 -8.76
N SER A 83 -4.97 8.92 -7.47
CA SER A 83 -3.73 9.17 -6.73
C SER A 83 -2.86 7.91 -6.64
N VAL A 84 -3.45 6.76 -6.33
CA VAL A 84 -2.72 5.48 -6.29
C VAL A 84 -2.13 5.16 -7.66
N SER A 85 -2.91 5.32 -8.74
CA SER A 85 -2.44 5.07 -10.10
C SER A 85 -1.27 5.94 -10.49
N GLU A 86 -1.35 7.25 -10.25
CA GLU A 86 -0.31 8.20 -10.63
C GLU A 86 0.99 7.91 -9.88
N CYS A 87 0.90 7.73 -8.56
CA CYS A 87 2.06 7.46 -7.71
C CYS A 87 2.71 6.13 -8.08
N LEU A 88 1.92 5.06 -8.17
CA LEU A 88 2.44 3.73 -8.46
C LEU A 88 3.11 3.69 -9.83
N LEU A 89 2.44 4.18 -10.88
CA LEU A 89 3.01 4.12 -12.23
C LEU A 89 4.27 4.97 -12.34
N GLY A 90 4.28 6.17 -11.74
CA GLY A 90 5.48 7.02 -11.69
C GLY A 90 6.64 6.31 -10.99
N THR A 91 6.41 5.74 -9.81
CA THR A 91 7.45 5.03 -9.06
C THR A 91 7.94 3.77 -9.77
N LEU A 92 7.06 2.99 -10.40
CA LEU A 92 7.48 1.82 -11.17
C LEU A 92 8.38 2.20 -12.35
N ASP A 93 8.13 3.33 -13.01
CA ASP A 93 8.92 3.79 -14.16
C ASP A 93 10.26 4.44 -13.78
N ASP A 94 10.27 5.19 -12.68
CA ASP A 94 11.44 5.91 -12.18
C ASP A 94 12.38 5.00 -11.36
N PHE A 95 11.84 4.27 -10.39
CA PHE A 95 12.63 3.42 -9.48
C PHE A 95 12.96 2.04 -10.09
N ARG A 96 12.07 1.53 -10.96
CA ARG A 96 12.23 0.23 -11.66
C ARG A 96 12.57 -0.91 -10.70
N PRO A 97 11.70 -1.26 -9.76
CA PRO A 97 11.97 -2.34 -8.81
C PRO A 97 12.02 -3.70 -9.50
N ASP A 98 12.80 -4.63 -8.94
CA ASP A 98 12.81 -6.04 -9.35
C ASP A 98 11.76 -6.86 -8.60
N LEU A 99 11.23 -6.33 -7.50
CA LEU A 99 10.16 -6.91 -6.69
C LEU A 99 9.32 -5.80 -6.05
N VAL A 100 8.01 -5.97 -6.09
CA VAL A 100 7.06 -5.17 -5.31
C VAL A 100 6.55 -5.99 -4.14
N LEU A 101 6.69 -5.46 -2.92
CA LEU A 101 5.95 -5.92 -1.75
C LEU A 101 4.75 -4.99 -1.59
N TYR A 102 3.54 -5.55 -1.63
CA TYR A 102 2.31 -4.79 -1.53
C TYR A 102 1.58 -5.16 -0.25
N ASP A 103 1.41 -4.16 0.64
CA ASP A 103 0.57 -4.29 1.81
C ASP A 103 -0.87 -3.84 1.50
N ALA A 104 -1.78 -4.80 1.45
CA ALA A 104 -3.18 -4.59 1.06
C ALA A 104 -4.08 -4.41 2.30
N GLY A 105 -3.88 -3.33 3.05
CA GLY A 105 -4.78 -2.90 4.14
C GLY A 105 -6.17 -2.55 3.64
N VAL A 106 -7.24 -2.85 4.38
CA VAL A 106 -8.65 -2.67 3.94
C VAL A 106 -9.42 -1.63 4.72
N ASP A 107 -8.71 -0.91 5.57
CA ASP A 107 -9.14 0.13 6.49
C ASP A 107 -9.24 1.53 5.88
N VAL A 108 -8.96 1.66 4.58
CA VAL A 108 -9.47 2.78 3.76
C VAL A 108 -10.96 2.66 3.44
N HIS A 109 -11.58 1.52 3.75
CA HIS A 109 -12.98 1.28 3.47
C HIS A 109 -13.89 2.21 4.30
N GLU A 110 -15.02 2.63 3.73
CA GLU A 110 -15.96 3.59 4.34
C GLU A 110 -16.54 3.14 5.70
N ASP A 111 -16.67 1.84 5.90
CA ASP A 111 -17.16 1.21 7.14
C ASP A 111 -16.05 0.82 8.13
N ASP A 112 -14.80 1.24 7.92
CA ASP A 112 -13.73 0.95 8.86
C ASP A 112 -13.82 1.83 10.13
N ASP A 113 -13.64 1.23 11.32
CA ASP A 113 -13.74 1.96 12.60
C ASP A 113 -12.59 2.98 12.80
N LEU A 114 -11.44 2.79 12.14
CA LEU A 114 -10.27 3.65 12.29
C LEU A 114 -10.04 4.54 11.06
N GLY A 115 -10.47 4.10 9.87
CA GLY A 115 -10.28 4.78 8.59
C GLY A 115 -10.91 6.18 8.53
N ASN A 116 -10.26 7.11 7.82
CA ASN A 116 -10.85 8.42 7.48
C ASN A 116 -11.12 8.58 5.98
N LEU A 117 -10.95 7.54 5.16
CA LEU A 117 -11.35 7.56 3.75
C LEU A 117 -12.75 6.95 3.58
N CYS A 118 -13.38 7.20 2.43
CA CYS A 118 -14.71 6.68 2.11
C CYS A 118 -14.63 5.79 0.86
N ILE A 119 -13.75 4.79 0.91
CA ILE A 119 -13.58 3.86 -0.22
C ILE A 119 -14.64 2.77 -0.14
N SER A 120 -15.39 2.60 -1.23
CA SER A 120 -16.40 1.56 -1.32
C SER A 120 -15.76 0.19 -1.52
N TRP A 121 -16.57 -0.87 -1.36
CA TRP A 121 -16.15 -2.22 -1.74
C TRP A 121 -15.64 -2.32 -3.19
N GLU A 122 -16.29 -1.62 -4.12
CA GLU A 122 -15.88 -1.62 -5.53
C GLU A 122 -14.59 -0.83 -5.74
N GLY A 123 -14.41 0.28 -5.02
CA GLY A 123 -13.15 1.03 -4.99
C GLY A 123 -11.99 0.18 -4.49
N LEU A 124 -12.20 -0.57 -3.41
CA LEU A 124 -11.22 -1.49 -2.85
C LEU A 124 -10.83 -2.59 -3.86
N ARG A 125 -11.82 -3.20 -4.54
CA ARG A 125 -11.52 -4.19 -5.59
C ARG A 125 -10.71 -3.61 -6.74
N LYS A 126 -11.12 -2.44 -7.25
CA LYS A 126 -10.42 -1.77 -8.36
C LYS A 126 -8.98 -1.41 -8.01
N ARG A 127 -8.72 -1.07 -6.75
CA ARG A 127 -7.38 -0.81 -6.22
C ARG A 127 -6.51 -2.06 -6.29
N GLU A 128 -7.00 -3.21 -5.82
CA GLU A 128 -6.27 -4.48 -5.91
C GLU A 128 -5.90 -4.81 -7.36
N ASP A 129 -6.89 -4.72 -8.24
CA ASP A 129 -6.70 -4.96 -9.67
C ASP A 129 -5.67 -3.98 -10.22
N LEU A 130 -5.80 -2.69 -9.94
CA LEU A 130 -4.88 -1.65 -10.42
C LEU A 130 -3.43 -1.93 -10.02
N VAL A 131 -3.18 -2.22 -8.75
CA VAL A 131 -1.81 -2.42 -8.24
C VAL A 131 -1.17 -3.67 -8.85
N ILE A 132 -1.90 -4.80 -8.82
CA ILE A 132 -1.39 -6.07 -9.34
C ILE A 132 -1.19 -6.00 -10.85
N GLN A 133 -2.14 -5.44 -11.59
CA GLN A 133 -2.06 -5.32 -13.05
C GLN A 133 -0.94 -4.38 -13.48
N ALA A 134 -0.71 -3.27 -12.77
CA ALA A 134 0.41 -2.37 -13.05
C ALA A 134 1.77 -3.08 -12.95
N CYS A 135 1.95 -3.93 -11.93
CA CYS A 135 3.19 -4.69 -11.75
C CYS A 135 3.33 -5.81 -12.80
N VAL A 136 2.30 -6.64 -12.95
CA VAL A 136 2.34 -7.81 -13.84
C VAL A 136 2.45 -7.40 -15.32
N SER A 137 1.76 -6.34 -15.75
CA SER A 137 1.86 -5.83 -17.13
C SER A 137 3.28 -5.37 -17.50
N LYS A 138 4.04 -4.89 -16.52
CA LYS A 138 5.46 -4.51 -16.66
C LYS A 138 6.42 -5.68 -16.39
N ARG A 139 5.90 -6.89 -16.14
CA ARG A 139 6.65 -8.11 -15.78
C ARG A 139 7.47 -7.96 -14.50
N ILE A 140 6.96 -7.17 -13.55
CA ILE A 140 7.57 -7.00 -12.23
C ILE A 140 6.87 -7.97 -11.27
N PRO A 141 7.60 -8.92 -10.65
CA PRO A 141 7.07 -9.76 -9.60
C PRO A 141 6.46 -8.93 -8.46
N ILE A 142 5.29 -9.36 -7.99
CA ILE A 142 4.59 -8.76 -6.85
C ILE A 142 4.27 -9.84 -5.81
N ALA A 143 4.55 -9.53 -4.54
CA ALA A 143 4.12 -10.33 -3.40
C ALA A 143 3.16 -9.48 -2.55
N CYS A 144 1.93 -9.96 -2.41
CA CYS A 144 0.89 -9.28 -1.66
C CYS A 144 0.78 -9.86 -0.25
N VAL A 145 0.65 -9.00 0.75
CA VAL A 145 0.32 -9.35 2.14
C VAL A 145 -0.95 -8.61 2.54
N ILE A 146 -1.66 -9.15 3.54
CA ILE A 146 -2.81 -8.45 4.12
C ILE A 146 -2.31 -7.46 5.18
N GLY A 147 -2.89 -6.27 5.18
CA GLY A 147 -2.58 -5.19 6.14
C GLY A 147 -3.64 -5.03 7.23
N GLY A 148 -3.86 -3.79 7.66
CA GLY A 148 -4.89 -3.40 8.60
C GLY A 148 -6.32 -3.52 8.05
N GLY A 149 -7.28 -3.27 8.92
CA GLY A 149 -8.70 -3.57 8.72
C GLY A 149 -9.38 -3.80 10.05
N TYR A 150 -10.30 -2.92 10.42
CA TYR A 150 -10.84 -2.79 11.78
C TYR A 150 -12.36 -2.84 11.82
N ASP A 151 -12.94 -3.78 11.07
CA ASP A 151 -14.37 -4.08 11.17
C ASP A 151 -14.66 -5.07 12.31
N ARG A 152 -15.71 -4.80 13.08
CA ARG A 152 -16.16 -5.68 14.17
C ARG A 152 -16.79 -6.97 13.67
N ASP A 153 -17.34 -6.98 12.45
CA ASP A 153 -17.80 -8.20 11.80
C ASP A 153 -16.66 -8.88 11.04
N ALA A 154 -16.18 -9.99 11.60
CA ALA A 154 -15.12 -10.80 11.02
C ALA A 154 -15.43 -11.28 9.58
N ARG A 155 -16.70 -11.43 9.20
CA ARG A 155 -17.07 -11.81 7.83
C ARG A 155 -16.90 -10.67 6.85
N HIS A 156 -17.21 -9.43 7.25
CA HIS A 156 -16.95 -8.27 6.42
C HIS A 156 -15.45 -8.07 6.24
N LEU A 157 -14.69 -8.15 7.33
CA LEU A 157 -13.24 -8.04 7.31
C LEU A 157 -12.60 -9.11 6.40
N ALA A 158 -12.98 -10.39 6.58
CA ALA A 158 -12.49 -11.47 5.74
C ALA A 158 -12.90 -11.31 4.27
N HIS A 159 -14.10 -10.79 4.00
CA HIS A 159 -14.54 -10.50 2.64
C HIS A 159 -13.68 -9.42 1.98
N ARG A 160 -13.35 -8.36 2.72
CA ARG A 160 -12.50 -7.26 2.25
C ARG A 160 -11.08 -7.75 1.97
N HIS A 161 -10.44 -8.45 2.90
CA HIS A 161 -9.11 -9.01 2.66
C HIS A 161 -9.08 -10.09 1.57
N ALA A 162 -10.19 -10.77 1.29
CA ALA A 162 -10.25 -11.69 0.16
C ALA A 162 -10.13 -10.98 -1.21
N ALA A 163 -10.29 -9.66 -1.29
CA ALA A 163 -10.17 -8.92 -2.54
C ALA A 163 -8.79 -9.09 -3.18
N VAL A 164 -7.70 -8.92 -2.41
CA VAL A 164 -6.33 -9.03 -2.95
C VAL A 164 -6.05 -10.43 -3.50
N HIS A 165 -6.55 -11.47 -2.83
CA HIS A 165 -6.41 -12.84 -3.29
C HIS A 165 -7.20 -13.12 -4.57
N ARG A 166 -8.39 -12.52 -4.72
CA ARG A 166 -9.20 -12.64 -5.94
C ARG A 166 -8.53 -11.93 -7.11
N ALA A 167 -8.06 -10.70 -6.91
CA ALA A 167 -7.34 -9.94 -7.92
C ALA A 167 -6.05 -10.67 -8.36
N ALA A 168 -5.29 -11.22 -7.41
CA ALA A 168 -4.10 -12.02 -7.72
C ALA A 168 -4.45 -13.29 -8.53
N HIS A 169 -5.53 -13.97 -8.18
CA HIS A 169 -6.02 -15.13 -8.93
C HIS A 169 -6.42 -14.76 -10.37
N ASP A 170 -7.14 -13.65 -10.54
CA ASP A 170 -7.60 -13.17 -11.84
C ASP A 170 -6.42 -12.71 -12.72
N ALA A 171 -5.42 -12.05 -12.13
CA ALA A 171 -4.18 -11.70 -12.80
C ALA A 171 -3.39 -12.94 -13.25
N TRP A 172 -3.24 -13.94 -12.36
CA TRP A 172 -2.58 -15.21 -12.68
C TRP A 172 -3.25 -15.91 -13.88
N ARG A 173 -4.58 -15.97 -13.90
CA ARG A 173 -5.34 -16.54 -15.02
C ARG A 173 -5.19 -15.76 -16.32
N THR A 174 -5.16 -14.44 -16.24
CA THR A 174 -5.08 -13.54 -17.40
C THR A 174 -3.71 -13.62 -18.08
N TYR A 175 -2.64 -13.59 -17.28
CA TYR A 175 -1.26 -13.59 -17.80
C TYR A 175 -0.65 -14.98 -17.95
N ARG A 176 -1.32 -16.03 -17.46
CA ARG A 176 -0.84 -17.42 -17.45
C ARG A 176 0.55 -17.54 -16.83
N LEU A 177 0.71 -16.93 -15.65
CA LEU A 177 1.95 -16.96 -14.87
C LEU A 177 2.22 -18.34 -14.27
#